data_AF-A0A3G4VTS8-F1
#
_entry.id   AF-A0A3G4VTS8-F1
#
_cell.length_a   1.000
_cell.length_b   1.000
_cell.length_c   1.000
_cell.angle_alpha   90.00
_cell.angle_beta   90.00
_cell.angle_gamma   90.00
#
_symmetry.space_group_name_H-M   'P 1'
#
loop_
_entity.id
_entity.type
_entity.pdbx_description
1 polymer ?
#
loop_
_entity_poly.entity_id
_entity_poly.type
_entity_poly.pdbx_seq_one_letter_code
_entity_poly.pdbx_strand_id
1 'polypeptide(L)'
;MTPRADVAPFRSFILKVANRCNIDCDYCYVFNSADQAWRHLPARMSADVARAAGLRIGEHAAVHGLGSVHVVLHGGEPLLTGPRHMADLLGAVREGVPAGVAVRFELQTEVPPRCGKW
;
A
#
# COMPACT_ATOMS: atom_id res chain seq x y z
N MET A 1 26.22 24.24 9.34
CA MET A 1 25.22 23.25 8.90
C MET A 1 25.66 21.91 9.43
N THR A 2 25.09 21.46 10.54
CA THR A 2 25.45 20.18 11.18
C THR A 2 25.14 19.05 10.20
N PRO A 3 26.06 18.08 9.97
CA PRO A 3 25.74 16.92 9.15
C PRO A 3 24.52 16.24 9.76
N ARG A 4 23.42 16.12 9.01
CA ARG A 4 22.32 15.26 9.45
C ARG A 4 22.93 13.88 9.63
N ALA A 5 22.87 13.34 10.84
CA ALA A 5 23.24 11.96 11.12
C ALA A 5 22.61 11.07 10.03
N ASP A 6 23.39 10.13 9.48
CA ASP A 6 22.98 9.23 8.42
C ASP A 6 21.61 8.62 8.74
N VAL A 7 20.56 9.14 8.11
CA VAL A 7 19.21 8.66 8.32
C VAL A 7 19.11 7.31 7.61
N ALA A 8 18.81 6.26 8.37
CA ALA A 8 18.63 4.94 7.80
C ALA A 8 17.55 4.97 6.70
N PRO A 9 17.82 4.38 5.51
CA PRO A 9 16.87 4.43 4.42
C PRO A 9 15.61 3.62 4.75
N PHE A 10 14.45 4.14 4.37
CA PHE A 10 13.19 3.38 4.46
C PHE A 10 13.26 2.14 3.58
N ARG A 11 12.74 1.01 4.09
CA ARG A 11 12.68 -0.26 3.36
C ARG A 11 11.26 -0.81 3.19
N SER A 12 10.31 -0.26 3.96
CA SER A 12 8.92 -0.70 4.00
C SER A 12 8.01 0.47 3.65
N PHE A 13 7.08 0.23 2.74
CA PHE A 13 6.15 1.23 2.22
C PHE A 13 4.73 0.69 2.38
N ILE A 14 3.88 1.43 3.10
CA ILE A 14 2.47 1.06 3.28
C ILE A 14 1.66 1.81 2.22
N LEU A 15 0.96 1.06 1.36
CA LEU A 15 0.06 1.59 0.35
C LEU A 15 -1.39 1.32 0.75
N LYS A 16 -2.15 2.38 1.02
CA LYS A 16 -3.60 2.30 1.24
C LYS A 16 -4.33 2.10 -0.09
N VAL A 17 -4.44 0.85 -0.54
CA VAL A 17 -5.03 0.49 -1.84
C VAL A 17 -6.56 0.54 -1.85
N ALA A 18 -7.19 0.52 -0.67
CA ALA A 18 -8.63 0.67 -0.49
C ALA A 18 -8.96 1.71 0.59
N ASN A 19 -9.94 2.57 0.34
CA ASN A 19 -10.49 3.53 1.32
C ASN A 19 -11.88 3.13 1.82
N ARG A 20 -12.30 1.89 1.55
CA ARG A 20 -13.56 1.31 2.00
C ARG A 20 -13.29 -0.01 2.70
N CYS A 21 -14.18 -0.38 3.61
CA CYS A 21 -14.17 -1.62 4.37
C CYS A 21 -15.60 -2.17 4.38
N ASN A 22 -15.73 -3.49 4.47
CA ASN A 22 -17.01 -4.19 4.58
C ASN A 22 -17.31 -4.65 6.02
N ILE A 23 -16.43 -4.32 6.97
CA ILE A 23 -16.67 -4.44 8.42
C ILE A 23 -16.63 -3.03 9.05
N ASP A 24 -17.59 -2.77 9.93
CA ASP A 24 -17.67 -1.55 10.73
C ASP A 24 -17.20 -1.83 12.17
N CYS A 25 -15.89 -1.95 12.37
CA CYS A 25 -15.33 -2.11 13.71
C CYS A 25 -15.55 -0.82 14.52
N ASP A 26 -16.15 -0.92 15.70
CA ASP A 26 -16.39 0.21 16.61
C ASP A 26 -15.11 0.97 16.99
N TYR A 27 -13.98 0.27 17.09
CA TYR A 27 -12.67 0.85 17.35
C TYR A 27 -11.93 1.38 16.10
N CYS A 28 -12.55 1.38 14.91
CA CYS A 28 -11.87 1.81 13.69
C CYS A 28 -11.65 3.32 13.65
N TYR A 29 -10.42 3.77 13.91
CA TYR A 29 -10.09 5.19 13.88
C TYR A 29 -10.32 5.85 12.51
N VAL A 30 -10.22 5.09 11.40
CA VAL A 30 -10.41 5.64 10.05
C VAL A 30 -11.87 6.00 9.78
N PHE A 31 -12.82 5.15 10.19
CA PHE A 31 -14.23 5.34 9.88
C PHE A 31 -14.99 6.06 11.01
N ASN A 32 -14.56 5.90 12.26
CA ASN A 32 -15.29 6.34 13.46
C ASN A 32 -14.65 7.51 14.23
N SER A 33 -13.53 8.08 13.76
CA SER A 33 -12.95 9.30 14.37
C SER A 33 -13.46 10.60 13.74
N ALA A 34 -13.07 11.75 14.30
CA ALA A 34 -13.48 13.07 13.78
C ALA A 34 -13.00 13.35 12.35
N ASP A 35 -11.86 12.78 11.92
CA ASP A 35 -11.44 12.85 10.53
C ASP A 35 -12.34 11.95 9.66
N GLN A 36 -13.06 12.57 8.73
CA GLN A 36 -14.00 11.91 7.82
C GLN A 36 -13.57 12.06 6.35
N ALA A 37 -12.30 12.40 6.08
CA ALA A 37 -11.77 12.59 4.73
C ALA A 37 -12.00 11.37 3.82
N TRP A 38 -12.00 10.16 4.40
CA TRP A 38 -12.24 8.91 3.69
C TRP A 38 -13.53 8.92 2.84
N ARG A 39 -14.57 9.66 3.26
CA ARG A 39 -15.85 9.76 2.54
C ARG A 39 -15.69 10.37 1.15
N HIS A 40 -14.73 11.28 0.98
CA HIS A 40 -14.47 11.99 -0.27
C HIS A 40 -13.33 11.39 -1.08
N LEU A 41 -12.56 10.46 -0.50
CA LEU A 41 -11.52 9.75 -1.22
C LEU A 41 -12.10 8.69 -2.18
N PRO A 42 -11.42 8.42 -3.32
CA PRO A 42 -11.76 7.31 -4.19
C PRO A 42 -11.80 5.99 -3.42
N ALA A 43 -12.73 5.10 -3.77
CA ALA A 43 -12.88 3.82 -3.06
C ALA A 43 -11.63 2.94 -3.13
N ARG A 44 -10.88 3.01 -4.24
CA ARG A 44 -9.65 2.26 -4.49
C ARG A 44 -8.57 3.17 -5.08
N MET A 45 -7.31 2.85 -4.82
CA MET A 45 -6.15 3.49 -5.44
C MET A 45 -6.20 3.30 -6.96
N SER A 46 -5.84 4.34 -7.74
CA SER A 46 -5.72 4.21 -9.19
C SER A 46 -4.37 3.60 -9.60
N ALA A 47 -4.32 3.01 -10.79
CA ALA A 47 -3.07 2.50 -11.37
C ALA A 47 -2.02 3.61 -11.53
N ASP A 48 -2.43 4.84 -11.83
CA ASP A 48 -1.50 5.97 -11.96
C ASP A 48 -0.84 6.36 -10.64
N VAL A 49 -1.60 6.31 -9.53
CA VAL A 49 -1.03 6.52 -8.20
C VAL A 49 -0.07 5.38 -7.84
N ALA A 50 -0.42 4.13 -8.15
CA ALA A 50 0.46 2.98 -7.91
C ALA A 50 1.76 3.09 -8.73
N ARG A 51 1.69 3.52 -9.99
CA ARG A 51 2.87 3.74 -10.84
C ARG A 51 3.75 4.85 -10.29
N ALA A 52 3.15 5.97 -9.87
CA ALA A 52 3.90 7.07 -9.25
C ALA A 52 4.59 6.60 -7.95
N ALA A 53 3.89 5.82 -7.11
CA ALA A 53 4.47 5.24 -5.91
C ALA A 53 5.64 4.28 -6.24
N GLY A 54 5.47 3.39 -7.23
CA GLY A 54 6.51 2.49 -7.70
C GLY A 54 7.77 3.23 -8.14
N LEU A 55 7.62 4.30 -8.94
CA LEU A 55 8.74 5.13 -9.39
C LEU A 55 9.50 5.76 -8.22
N ARG A 56 8.79 6.34 -7.24
CA ARG A 56 9.43 6.94 -6.05
C ARG A 56 10.14 5.90 -5.18
N ILE A 57 9.57 4.71 -5.04
CA ILE A 57 10.21 3.59 -4.33
C ILE A 57 11.47 3.14 -5.08
N GLY A 58 11.41 3.05 -6.41
CA GLY A 58 12.54 2.69 -7.26
C GLY A 58 13.70 3.68 -7.18
N GLU A 59 13.39 4.97 -7.24
CA GLU A 59 14.36 6.05 -7.05
C GLU A 59 15.03 5.98 -5.67
N HIS A 60 14.23 5.81 -4.61
CA HIS A 60 14.75 5.65 -3.26
C HIS A 60 15.66 4.43 -3.14
N ALA A 61 15.26 3.29 -3.70
CA ALA A 61 16.07 2.08 -3.70
C ALA A 61 17.40 2.29 -4.45
N ALA A 62 17.39 3.00 -5.58
CA ALA A 62 18.59 3.30 -6.35
C ALA A 62 19.55 4.25 -5.60
N VAL A 63 19.02 5.35 -5.05
CA VAL A 63 19.79 6.34 -4.28
C VAL A 63 20.48 5.70 -3.08
N HIS A 64 19.83 4.74 -2.44
CA HIS A 64 20.32 4.08 -1.22
C HIS A 64 20.92 2.68 -1.44
N GLY A 65 21.08 2.23 -2.69
CA GLY A 65 21.67 0.93 -3.01
C GLY A 65 20.91 -0.27 -2.43
N LEU A 66 19.58 -0.19 -2.33
CA LEU A 66 18.76 -1.25 -1.73
C LEU A 66 18.55 -2.40 -2.71
N GLY A 67 18.96 -3.62 -2.35
CA GLY A 67 18.65 -4.83 -3.13
C GLY A 67 17.22 -5.35 -2.95
N SER A 68 16.47 -4.80 -1.98
CA SER A 68 15.08 -5.19 -1.73
C SER A 68 14.27 -4.13 -1.01
N VAL A 69 12.97 -4.09 -1.32
CA VAL A 69 11.95 -3.27 -0.67
C VAL A 69 10.72 -4.09 -0.34
N HIS A 70 9.98 -3.64 0.67
CA HIS A 70 8.76 -4.27 1.15
C HIS A 70 7.57 -3.33 0.96
N VAL A 71 6.51 -3.81 0.30
CA VAL A 71 5.31 -3.03 0.02
C VAL A 71 4.13 -3.71 0.70
N VAL A 72 3.58 -3.05 1.71
CA VAL A 72 2.44 -3.53 2.48
C VAL A 72 1.17 -2.91 1.91
N LEU A 73 0.29 -3.76 1.40
CA LEU A 73 -1.04 -3.40 0.90
C LEU A 73 -1.98 -3.33 2.09
N HIS A 74 -2.47 -2.12 2.37
CA HIS A 74 -3.36 -1.81 3.48
C HIS A 74 -4.58 -1.09 2.92
N GLY A 75 -5.59 -0.85 3.75
CA GLY A 75 -6.67 0.07 3.46
C GLY A 75 -7.69 0.03 4.56
N GLY A 76 -8.95 0.26 4.21
CA GLY A 76 -10.05 -0.43 4.87
C GLY A 76 -9.85 -1.94 4.66
N GLU A 77 -10.50 -2.52 3.65
CA GLU A 77 -10.27 -3.91 3.25
C GLU A 77 -9.67 -3.99 1.84
N PRO A 78 -8.35 -4.25 1.71
CA PRO A 78 -7.67 -4.31 0.41
C PRO A 78 -8.26 -5.30 -0.59
N LEU A 79 -8.81 -6.44 -0.17
CA LEU A 79 -9.39 -7.42 -1.07
C LEU A 79 -10.64 -6.89 -1.79
N LEU A 80 -11.28 -5.82 -1.28
CA LEU A 80 -12.38 -5.14 -1.98
C LEU A 80 -11.95 -4.44 -3.27
N THR A 81 -10.65 -4.26 -3.54
CA THR A 81 -10.21 -3.76 -4.86
C THR A 81 -10.51 -4.74 -5.98
N GLY A 82 -10.64 -6.04 -5.65
CA GLY A 82 -10.82 -7.14 -6.59
C GLY A 82 -9.50 -7.60 -7.23
N PRO A 83 -9.42 -8.85 -7.71
CA PRO A 83 -8.17 -9.49 -8.13
C PRO A 83 -7.54 -8.86 -9.37
N ARG A 84 -8.35 -8.45 -10.36
CA ARG A 84 -7.85 -7.79 -11.59
C ARG A 84 -7.18 -6.46 -11.26
N HIS A 85 -7.89 -5.61 -10.53
CA HIS A 85 -7.36 -4.30 -10.12
C HIS A 85 -6.14 -4.46 -9.22
N MET A 86 -6.14 -5.44 -8.30
CA MET A 86 -4.97 -5.74 -7.48
C MET A 86 -3.76 -6.10 -8.33
N ALA A 87 -3.93 -6.98 -9.33
CA ALA A 87 -2.86 -7.33 -10.26
C ALA A 87 -2.32 -6.09 -11.00
N ASP A 88 -3.20 -5.19 -11.44
CA ASP A 88 -2.80 -3.94 -12.09
C ASP A 88 -1.97 -3.04 -11.15
N LEU A 89 -2.36 -2.92 -9.88
CA LEU A 89 -1.62 -2.14 -8.88
C LEU A 89 -0.24 -2.75 -8.59
N LEU A 90 -0.18 -4.08 -8.41
CA LEU A 90 1.08 -4.79 -8.19
C LEU A 90 2.03 -4.66 -9.37
N GLY A 91 1.50 -4.80 -10.59
CA GLY A 91 2.24 -4.60 -11.84
C GLY A 91 2.80 -3.18 -11.93
N ALA A 92 1.96 -2.16 -11.73
CA ALA A 92 2.36 -0.76 -11.77
C ALA A 92 3.46 -0.41 -10.75
N VAL A 93 3.38 -0.94 -9.52
CA VAL A 93 4.43 -0.76 -8.51
C VAL A 93 5.72 -1.45 -8.96
N ARG A 94 5.62 -2.69 -9.45
CA ARG A 94 6.77 -3.47 -9.89
C ARG A 94 7.50 -2.82 -11.06
N GLU A 95 6.77 -2.32 -12.05
CA GLU A 95 7.31 -1.62 -13.23
C GLU A 95 8.13 -0.38 -12.84
N GLY A 96 7.72 0.32 -11.79
CA GLY A 96 8.41 1.53 -11.31
C GLY A 96 9.71 1.25 -10.54
N VAL A 97 9.96 0.00 -10.13
CA VAL A 97 11.14 -0.37 -9.34
C VAL A 97 12.14 -1.14 -10.22
N PRO A 98 13.46 -0.80 -10.21
CA PRO A 98 14.46 -1.48 -11.05
C PRO A 98 14.46 -3.00 -10.89
N ALA A 99 14.71 -3.72 -12.00
CA ALA A 99 14.65 -5.19 -12.03
C ALA A 99 15.63 -5.88 -11.05
N GLY A 100 16.76 -5.23 -10.73
CA GLY A 100 17.73 -5.72 -9.75
C GLY A 100 17.30 -5.59 -8.28
N VAL A 101 16.17 -4.93 -8.01
CA VAL A 101 15.64 -4.74 -6.65
C VAL A 101 14.44 -5.66 -6.46
N ALA A 102 14.51 -6.56 -5.47
CA ALA A 102 13.39 -7.43 -5.14
C ALA A 102 12.25 -6.64 -4.46
N VAL A 103 11.04 -6.75 -4.98
CA VAL A 103 9.84 -6.16 -4.35
C VAL A 103 9.07 -7.31 -3.69
N ARG A 104 8.91 -7.24 -2.38
CA ARG A 104 8.06 -8.15 -1.61
C ARG A 104 6.74 -7.46 -1.33
N PHE A 105 5.65 -8.15 -1.59
CA PHE A 105 4.31 -7.67 -1.26
C PHE A 105 3.76 -8.42 -0.05
N GLU A 106 3.19 -7.68 0.88
CA GLU A 106 2.43 -8.19 2.01
C GLU A 106 1.03 -7.59 1.97
N LEU A 107 0.03 -8.36 2.39
CA LEU A 107 -1.36 -7.93 2.43
C LEU A 107 -1.84 -7.93 3.87
N GLN A 108 -2.38 -6.80 4.31
CA GLN A 108 -3.12 -6.72 5.56
C GLN A 108 -4.62 -6.71 5.26
N THR A 109 -5.29 -7.79 5.63
CA THR A 109 -6.73 -8.00 5.43
C THR A 109 -7.40 -8.20 6.78
N GLU A 110 -8.69 -7.92 6.84
CA GLU A 110 -9.55 -8.46 7.88
C GLU A 110 -9.68 -9.98 7.73
N VAL A 111 -10.26 -10.65 8.72
CA VAL A 111 -10.60 -12.07 8.61
C VAL A 111 -12.01 -12.19 8.05
N PRO A 112 -12.20 -12.50 6.75
CA PRO A 112 -13.51 -12.85 6.24
C PRO A 112 -14.02 -14.13 6.93
N PRO A 113 -15.34 -14.31 7.09
CA PRO A 113 -15.90 -15.57 7.55
C PRO A 113 -15.37 -16.72 6.67
N ARG A 114 -15.08 -17.89 7.29
CA ARG A 114 -14.55 -19.05 6.56
C ARG A 114 -15.43 -19.38 5.36
N CYS A 115 -14.82 -19.56 4.19
CA CYS A 115 -15.49 -20.02 2.97
C CYS A 115 -16.36 -21.26 3.29
N GLY A 116 -17.67 -21.19 3.02
CA GLY A 116 -18.61 -22.30 3.25
C GLY A 116 -19.41 -22.25 4.57
N LYS A 117 -19.38 -21.15 5.33
CA LYS A 117 -20.31 -20.89 6.43
C LYS A 117 -21.04 -19.57 6.16
N TRP A 118 -22.17 -19.66 5.46
CA TRP A 118 -23.21 -18.64 5.37
C TRP A 118 -24.43 -19.11 6.14
#